data_AF-A0A7V5U049-F1
#
_entry.id   AF-A0A7V5U049-F1
#
_cell.length_a   1.000
_cell.length_b   1.000
_cell.length_c   1.000
_cell.angle_alpha   90.00
_cell.angle_beta   90.00
_cell.angle_gamma   90.00
#
_symmetry.space_group_name_H-M   'P 1'
#
loop_
_entity.id
_entity.type
_entity.pdbx_description
1 polymer ?
#
loop_
_entity_poly.entity_id
_entity_poly.type
_entity_poly.pdbx_seq_one_letter_code
_entity_poly.pdbx_strand_id
1 'polypeptide(L)'
;MNILAFDTSTSYESIALSHNGQIIADVTMNAKRTHSERLLPTVENLLDQTDMKLEDISGIAVSIGPGSFTGLRIGLSTAKGICFGLKIPLYVTSTLRSLANNAS
;
A
#
# COMPACT_ATOMS: atom_id res chain seq x y z
N MET A 1 -14.94 -7.14 0.20
CA MET A 1 -14.08 -6.22 0.98
C MET A 1 -12.83 -5.96 0.16
N ASN A 2 -12.61 -4.70 -0.20
CA ASN A 2 -11.47 -4.27 -1.00
C ASN A 2 -10.40 -3.70 -0.07
N ILE A 3 -9.24 -4.33 0.00
CA ILE A 3 -8.12 -3.88 0.83
C ILE A 3 -7.00 -3.43 -0.08
N LEU A 4 -6.57 -2.19 0.09
CA LEU A 4 -5.41 -1.64 -0.60
C LEU A 4 -4.21 -1.69 0.34
N ALA A 5 -3.13 -2.34 -0.07
CA ALA A 5 -1.93 -2.51 0.74
C ALA A 5 -0.74 -1.77 0.11
N PHE A 6 0.08 -1.11 0.91
CA PHE A 6 1.37 -0.56 0.44
C PHE A 6 2.53 -0.94 1.37
N ASP A 7 3.68 -1.22 0.77
CA ASP A 7 4.97 -1.34 1.44
C ASP A 7 5.98 -0.39 0.80
N THR A 8 6.43 0.59 1.58
CA THR A 8 7.47 1.57 1.23
C THR A 8 8.68 1.45 2.17
N SER A 9 8.83 0.32 2.85
CA SER A 9 9.85 0.09 3.87
C SER A 9 11.25 -0.14 3.29
N THR A 10 11.39 -0.32 1.98
CA THR A 10 12.69 -0.55 1.32
C THR A 10 12.91 0.44 0.17
N SER A 11 13.91 0.17 -0.68
CA SER A 11 14.06 0.86 -1.96
C SER A 11 13.01 0.44 -3.00
N TYR A 12 12.19 -0.57 -2.70
CA TYR A 12 11.05 -0.95 -3.52
C TYR A 12 9.76 -0.36 -2.95
N GLU A 13 8.91 0.10 -3.86
CA GLU A 13 7.51 0.44 -3.60
C GLU A 13 6.67 -0.75 -4.07
N SER A 14 5.84 -1.29 -3.18
CA SER A 14 4.92 -2.38 -3.48
C SER A 14 3.51 -1.96 -3.13
N ILE A 15 2.56 -2.15 -4.05
CA ILE A 15 1.15 -1.85 -3.87
C ILE A 15 0.35 -3.07 -4.30
N ALA A 16 -0.62 -3.50 -3.50
CA ALA A 16 -1.49 -4.61 -3.85
C ALA A 16 -2.95 -4.27 -3.53
N LEU A 17 -3.85 -4.68 -4.41
CA LEU A 17 -5.29 -4.63 -4.22
C LEU A 17 -5.79 -6.05 -3.99
N SER A 18 -6.45 -6.26 -2.86
CA SER A 18 -7.11 -7.50 -2.53
C SER A 18 -8.62 -7.37 -2.54
N HIS A 19 -9.30 -8.33 -3.15
CA HIS A 19 -10.74 -8.51 -3.06
C HIS A 19 -11.04 -9.79 -2.28
N ASN A 20 -11.69 -9.67 -1.12
CA ASN A 20 -12.08 -10.80 -0.26
C ASN A 20 -10.91 -11.75 0.11
N GLY A 21 -9.72 -11.19 0.34
CA GLY A 21 -8.53 -11.95 0.74
C GLY A 21 -7.71 -12.51 -0.42
N GLN A 22 -8.20 -12.39 -1.67
CA GLN A 22 -7.44 -12.72 -2.87
C GLN A 22 -6.80 -11.46 -3.45
N ILE A 23 -5.52 -11.51 -3.84
CA ILE A 23 -4.88 -10.41 -4.56
C ILE A 23 -5.41 -10.42 -6.00
N ILE A 24 -5.93 -9.29 -6.46
CA ILE A 24 -6.49 -9.14 -7.81
C ILE A 24 -5.62 -8.27 -8.71
N ALA A 25 -4.78 -7.41 -8.12
CA ALA A 25 -3.76 -6.65 -8.84
C ALA A 25 -2.64 -6.27 -7.87
N ASP A 26 -1.41 -6.21 -8.38
CA ASP A 26 -0.27 -5.70 -7.63
C ASP A 26 0.75 -5.04 -8.57
N VAL A 27 1.52 -4.12 -7.99
CA VAL A 27 2.65 -3.47 -8.64
C VAL A 27 3.79 -3.42 -7.65
N THR A 28 4.94 -3.97 -8.04
CA THR A 28 6.20 -3.84 -7.30
C THR A 28 7.25 -3.23 -8.19
N MET A 29 7.88 -2.14 -7.74
CA MET A 29 8.91 -1.47 -8.51
C MET A 29 10.01 -0.88 -7.65
N ASN A 30 11.22 -0.80 -8.20
CA ASN A 30 12.31 -0.08 -7.57
C ASN A 30 12.04 1.43 -7.65
N ALA A 31 12.04 2.10 -6.50
CA ALA A 31 11.87 3.54 -6.38
C ALA A 31 13.14 4.27 -6.85
N LYS A 32 13.31 4.36 -8.17
CA LYS A 32 14.33 5.21 -8.81
C LYS A 32 14.07 6.72 -8.61
N ARG A 33 12.83 7.09 -8.25
CA ARG A 33 12.38 8.42 -7.79
C ARG A 33 11.92 8.32 -6.33
N THR A 34 11.70 9.45 -5.66
CA THR A 34 11.23 9.43 -4.26
C THR A 34 9.83 8.80 -4.16
N HIS A 35 9.59 7.96 -3.15
CA HIS A 35 8.28 7.34 -2.87
C HIS A 35 7.14 8.37 -2.81
N SER A 36 7.44 9.59 -2.34
CA SER A 36 6.47 10.69 -2.21
C SER A 36 5.88 11.15 -3.54
N GLU A 37 6.61 11.03 -4.64
CA GLU A 37 6.13 11.43 -5.96
C GLU A 37 5.36 10.33 -6.70
N ARG A 38 5.46 9.08 -6.24
CA ARG A 38 5.01 7.90 -7.02
C ARG A 38 3.89 7.13 -6.39
N LEU A 39 3.82 7.09 -5.07
CA LEU A 39 2.87 6.23 -4.36
C LEU A 39 1.42 6.49 -4.81
N LEU A 40 0.96 7.74 -4.78
CA LEU A 40 -0.41 8.07 -5.18
C LEU A 40 -0.68 7.84 -6.68
N PRO A 41 0.15 8.31 -7.63
CA PRO A 41 -0.02 7.96 -9.04
C PRO A 41 -0.04 6.46 -9.33
N THR A 42 0.71 5.67 -8.55
CA THR A 42 0.76 4.21 -8.73
C THR A 42 -0.50 3.55 -8.14
N VAL A 43 -1.02 4.07 -7.03
CA VAL A 43 -2.35 3.69 -6.52
C VAL A 43 -3.42 3.98 -7.56
N GLU A 44 -3.47 5.19 -8.10
CA GLU A 44 -4.45 5.59 -9.12
C GLU A 44 -4.40 4.65 -10.33
N ASN A 45 -3.21 4.40 -10.86
CA ASN A 45 -3.03 3.49 -11.99
C ASN A 45 -3.48 2.06 -11.68
N LEU A 46 -3.16 1.52 -10.50
CA LEU A 46 -3.61 0.19 -10.09
C LEU A 46 -5.13 0.11 -10.01
N LEU A 47 -5.78 1.14 -9.46
CA LEU A 47 -7.23 1.20 -9.35
C LEU A 47 -7.89 1.28 -10.74
N ASP A 48 -7.37 2.14 -11.62
CA ASP A 48 -7.83 2.26 -13.01
C ASP A 48 -7.74 0.94 -13.77
N GLN A 49 -6.65 0.17 -13.60
CA GLN A 49 -6.48 -1.15 -14.22
C GLN A 49 -7.52 -2.19 -13.75
N THR A 50 -8.16 -1.94 -12.61
CA THR A 50 -9.16 -2.83 -12.01
C THR A 50 -10.59 -2.28 -12.09
N ASP A 51 -10.80 -1.18 -12.84
CA ASP A 51 -12.07 -0.44 -12.89
C ASP A 51 -12.62 -0.09 -11.50
N MET A 52 -11.73 0.14 -10.53
CA MET A 52 -12.08 0.55 -9.17
C MET A 52 -11.77 2.02 -8.94
N LYS A 53 -12.49 2.61 -7.99
CA LYS A 53 -12.20 3.95 -7.48
C LYS A 53 -11.71 3.87 -6.04
N LEU A 54 -11.12 4.98 -5.58
CA LEU A 54 -10.63 5.06 -4.22
C LEU A 54 -11.77 4.89 -3.19
N GLU A 55 -12.99 5.32 -3.52
CA GLU A 55 -14.19 5.15 -2.71
C GLU A 55 -14.65 3.69 -2.58
N ASP A 56 -14.23 2.80 -3.47
CA ASP A 56 -14.55 1.37 -3.40
C ASP A 56 -13.67 0.64 -2.37
N ILE A 57 -12.63 1.30 -1.85
CA ILE A 57 -11.69 0.72 -0.88
C ILE A 57 -12.32 0.68 0.51
N SER A 58 -12.32 -0.49 1.11
CA SER A 58 -12.91 -0.75 2.43
C SER A 58 -11.89 -0.61 3.57
N GLY A 59 -10.61 -0.56 3.26
CA GLY A 59 -9.53 -0.38 4.25
C GLY A 59 -8.16 -0.38 3.61
N ILE A 60 -7.18 0.13 4.35
CA ILE A 60 -5.78 0.20 3.89
C ILE A 60 -4.88 -0.58 4.84
N ALA A 61 -3.92 -1.33 4.29
CA ALA A 61 -2.89 -2.01 5.06
C ALA A 61 -1.49 -1.44 4.75
N VAL A 62 -0.68 -1.17 5.77
CA VAL A 62 0.69 -0.69 5.57
C VAL A 62 1.72 -1.38 6.46
N SER A 63 2.93 -1.51 5.93
CA SER A 63 4.10 -1.91 6.70
C SER A 63 4.59 -0.74 7.57
N ILE A 64 4.83 -1.00 8.87
CA ILE A 64 5.34 0.01 9.83
C ILE A 64 6.81 -0.20 10.22
N GLY A 65 7.51 -1.09 9.52
CA GLY A 65 8.93 -1.35 9.70
C GLY A 65 9.23 -2.69 10.39
N PRO A 66 10.51 -2.99 10.65
CA PRO A 66 11.68 -2.13 10.40
C PRO A 66 11.96 -1.88 8.91
N GLY A 67 12.66 -0.79 8.59
CA GLY A 67 12.97 -0.39 7.21
C GLY A 67 13.40 1.07 7.09
N SER A 68 13.36 1.59 5.86
CA SER A 68 13.63 2.98 5.50
C SER A 68 12.75 3.94 6.30
N PHE A 69 13.36 4.73 7.17
CA PHE A 69 12.64 5.70 8.01
C PHE A 69 11.80 6.68 7.19
N THR A 70 12.38 7.22 6.10
CA THR A 70 11.68 8.14 5.19
C THR A 70 10.56 7.43 4.45
N GLY A 71 10.83 6.25 3.88
CA GLY A 71 9.86 5.48 3.13
C GLY A 71 8.65 5.06 3.97
N LEU A 72 8.89 4.52 5.17
CA LEU A 72 7.85 4.13 6.13
C LEU A 72 6.94 5.31 6.50
N ARG A 73 7.51 6.49 6.73
CA ARG A 73 6.71 7.69 7.05
C ARG A 73 5.89 8.16 5.87
N ILE A 74 6.42 8.08 4.64
CA ILE A 74 5.65 8.41 3.43
C ILE A 74 4.44 7.47 3.32
N GLY A 75 4.67 6.16 3.32
CA GLY A 75 3.59 5.17 3.20
C GLY A 75 2.53 5.31 4.30
N LEU A 76 2.96 5.44 5.57
CA LEU A 76 2.05 5.60 6.70
C LEU A 76 1.27 6.93 6.65
N SER A 77 1.91 8.02 6.25
CA SER A 77 1.24 9.33 6.19
C SER A 77 0.20 9.37 5.07
N THR A 78 0.54 8.81 3.90
CA THR A 78 -0.39 8.67 2.77
C THR A 78 -1.59 7.80 3.17
N ALA A 79 -1.36 6.63 3.76
CA ALA A 79 -2.42 5.74 4.23
C ALA A 79 -3.34 6.41 5.25
N LYS A 80 -2.77 7.13 6.23
CA LYS A 80 -3.55 7.91 7.19
C LYS A 80 -4.42 8.96 6.51
N GLY A 81 -3.87 9.68 5.53
CA GLY A 81 -4.62 10.70 4.78
C GLY A 81 -5.83 10.11 4.06
N ILE A 82 -5.65 9.00 3.35
CA ILE A 82 -6.74 8.33 2.62
C ILE A 82 -7.78 7.77 3.60
N CYS A 83 -7.35 7.02 4.63
CA CYS A 83 -8.25 6.47 5.64
C CYS A 83 -9.06 7.55 6.36
N PHE A 84 -8.43 8.68 6.67
CA PHE A 84 -9.11 9.82 7.28
C PHE A 84 -10.17 10.42 6.34
N GLY A 85 -9.84 10.63 5.07
CA GLY A 85 -10.76 11.17 4.07
C GLY A 85 -11.98 10.28 3.81
N LEU A 86 -11.77 8.96 3.75
CA LEU A 86 -12.82 7.98 3.43
C LEU A 86 -13.53 7.42 4.67
N LYS A 87 -13.03 7.71 5.88
CA LYS A 87 -13.51 7.13 7.15
C LYS A 87 -13.46 5.60 7.16
N ILE A 88 -12.39 5.04 6.63
CA ILE A 88 -12.15 3.58 6.55
C ILE A 88 -11.01 3.16 7.49
N PRO A 89 -10.98 1.90 7.95
CA PRO A 89 -9.93 1.40 8.82
C PRO A 89 -8.53 1.42 8.18
N LEU A 90 -7.53 1.67 9.04
CA LEU A 90 -6.10 1.52 8.74
C LEU A 90 -5.56 0.32 9.52
N TYR A 91 -5.01 -0.64 8.79
CA TYR A 91 -4.32 -1.81 9.33
C TYR A 91 -2.81 -1.64 9.22
N VAL A 92 -2.09 -2.16 10.20
CA VAL A 92 -0.62 -2.10 10.23
C VAL A 92 -0.03 -3.48 10.44
N THR A 93 1.10 -3.74 9.78
CA THR A 93 1.89 -4.97 9.95
C THR A 93 3.37 -4.64 10.05
N SER A 94 4.16 -5.53 10.65
CA SER A 94 5.61 -5.40 10.59
C SER A 94 6.13 -5.87 9.23
N THR A 95 7.16 -5.21 8.72
CA THR A 95 7.82 -5.58 7.46
C THR A 95 8.33 -7.02 7.50
N LEU A 96 8.88 -7.45 8.64
CA LEU A 96 9.37 -8.83 8.81
C LEU A 96 8.24 -9.87 8.72
N ARG A 97 7.05 -9.56 9.25
CA ARG A 97 5.89 -10.44 9.13
C ARG A 97 5.41 -10.51 7.68
N SER A 98 5.40 -9.38 6.97
CA SER A 98 5.06 -9.34 5.54
C SER A 98 6.02 -10.20 4.71
N LEU A 99 7.33 -10.14 4.99
CA LEU A 99 8.34 -10.97 4.32
C LEU A 99 8.15 -12.46 4.59
N ALA A 100 7.88 -12.85 5.84
CA ALA A 100 7.64 -14.25 6.19
C ALA A 100 6.41 -14.83 5.46
N ASN A 101 5.34 -14.05 5.35
CA ASN A 101 4.13 -14.46 4.62
C ASN A 101 4.33 -14.54 3.10
N ASN A 102 5.28 -13.79 2.53
CA ASN A 102 5.59 -13.86 1.10
C ASN A 102 6.39 -15.11 0.73
N ALA A 103 7.16 -15.67 1.67
CA ALA A 103 7.99 -16.84 1.46
C ALA A 103 7.26 -18.19 1.63
N SER A 104 5.96 -18.16 1.98
CA SER A 104 5.12 -19.34 2.22
C SER A 104 4.17 -19.57 1.05
#